data_AF-A0A4R6N8Z1-F1
#
_entry.id   AF-A0A4R6N8Z1-F1
#
_cell.length_a   1.000
_cell.length_b   1.000
_cell.length_c   1.000
_cell.angle_alpha   90.00
_cell.angle_beta   90.00
_cell.angle_gamma   90.00
#
_symmetry.space_group_name_H-M   'P 1'
#
loop_
_entity.id
_entity.type
_entity.pdbx_description
1 polymer ?
#
loop_
_entity_poly.entity_id
_entity_poly.type
_entity_poly.pdbx_seq_one_letter_code
_entity_poly.pdbx_strand_id
1 'polypeptide(L)'
;MTDHAASAARGARTVPVIPVDDAADTATEALRFEDYFREGAAPTEALLWWQLERNEALLAALRALCHGPAALVRLRTWVFMELMALPESRVARDTLNRHFHSLREEALELVLKRLREAELLAWDGSNQVYSVTPLAQRLMGVLSPLTQGNSEHDADLAAMLANVAGAHTLGTLDPAQLHHLQAQLARLYDEFADAIASGSEFHLRRARQRFERALKLVEKASDALKAIIEQAEAEGNARLERLARELGLAQARLLAMASQFNRALQQVDRQRVTLGSTGITTTDVRLWLQNVPFLENLALGALSRPVHPVLVAQHELLDTTEAEFERDRPKPPEVMALPPGQAAPPGQLAVLSLPPDMDELQALLGRWHEAGHAEQNLAPAVLGGSYARAAYRAQLLPLLGDAQAQHLSGATGDMARQPWRVRWSAEQAPVDDEYVQWMSHGVLYSTERQAAPTPPETPSPAAPEAAAASAAAPSSETP
;
A
#
# COMPACT_ATOMS: atom_id res chain seq x y z
N MET A 1 -40.20 -26.56 -44.11
CA MET A 1 -39.42 -25.31 -44.25
C MET A 1 -39.25 -24.76 -42.85
N THR A 2 -38.25 -25.20 -42.07
CA THR A 2 -36.90 -24.61 -42.03
C THR A 2 -36.99 -23.07 -42.05
N ASP A 3 -36.77 -22.39 -40.93
CA ASP A 3 -35.41 -22.04 -40.51
C ASP A 3 -35.34 -21.46 -39.09
N HIS A 4 -34.12 -21.54 -38.56
CA HIS A 4 -33.65 -21.14 -37.24
C HIS A 4 -33.87 -19.66 -36.86
N ALA A 5 -34.12 -19.42 -35.57
CA ALA A 5 -33.29 -18.49 -34.76
C ALA A 5 -33.64 -18.63 -33.27
N ALA A 6 -32.75 -19.27 -32.53
CA ALA A 6 -32.68 -19.20 -31.08
C ALA A 6 -32.23 -17.80 -30.65
N SER A 7 -32.94 -17.19 -29.70
CA SER A 7 -32.43 -16.06 -28.92
C SER A 7 -32.57 -16.39 -27.44
N ALA A 8 -31.42 -16.72 -26.85
CA ALA A 8 -31.26 -17.04 -25.45
C ALA A 8 -31.46 -15.77 -24.59
N ALA A 9 -32.64 -15.64 -23.98
CA ALA A 9 -32.83 -14.73 -22.87
C ALA A 9 -32.13 -15.32 -21.63
N ARG A 10 -30.85 -14.95 -21.44
CA ARG A 10 -30.15 -15.14 -20.16
C ARG A 10 -30.87 -14.30 -19.10
N GLY A 11 -31.78 -14.92 -18.36
CA GLY A 11 -32.27 -14.37 -17.10
C GLY A 11 -31.09 -14.24 -16.16
N ALA A 12 -30.71 -13.01 -15.84
CA ALA A 12 -29.76 -12.70 -14.80
C ALA A 12 -30.33 -13.20 -13.46
N ARG A 13 -29.99 -14.43 -13.07
CA ARG A 13 -30.23 -14.94 -11.73
C ARG A 13 -29.29 -14.18 -10.80
N THR A 14 -29.88 -13.30 -10.00
CA THR A 14 -29.24 -12.68 -8.84
C THR A 14 -28.67 -13.78 -7.96
N VAL A 15 -27.34 -13.83 -7.86
CA VAL A 15 -26.63 -14.64 -6.86
C VAL A 15 -27.12 -14.18 -5.49
N PRO A 16 -27.64 -15.06 -4.62
CA PRO A 16 -27.93 -14.67 -3.25
C PRO A 16 -26.60 -14.25 -2.62
N VAL A 17 -26.50 -12.97 -2.27
CA VAL A 17 -25.40 -12.45 -1.46
C VAL A 17 -25.50 -13.17 -0.13
N ILE A 18 -24.54 -14.03 0.17
CA ILE A 18 -24.40 -14.66 1.49
C ILE A 18 -24.10 -13.51 2.46
N PRO A 19 -25.01 -13.17 3.39
CA PRO A 19 -24.70 -12.19 4.40
C PRO A 19 -23.61 -12.80 5.28
N VAL A 20 -22.44 -12.16 5.30
CA VAL A 20 -21.46 -12.33 6.37
C VAL A 20 -22.00 -11.51 7.54
N ASP A 21 -22.98 -12.04 8.25
CA ASP A 21 -23.59 -11.35 9.39
C ASP A 21 -22.78 -11.59 10.67
N ASP A 22 -21.92 -10.61 10.96
CA ASP A 22 -21.88 -10.06 12.30
C ASP A 22 -23.24 -9.39 12.59
N ALA A 23 -23.97 -9.94 13.56
CA ALA A 23 -25.14 -9.36 14.23
C ALA A 23 -26.46 -9.23 13.44
N ALA A 24 -27.41 -10.16 13.67
CA ALA A 24 -28.72 -9.86 14.26
C ALA A 24 -29.64 -11.09 14.28
N ASP A 25 -30.17 -11.41 15.47
CA ASP A 25 -31.38 -12.20 15.65
C ASP A 25 -32.58 -11.43 15.05
N THR A 26 -32.89 -11.65 13.78
CA THR A 26 -34.22 -11.36 13.21
C THR A 26 -34.56 -12.43 12.18
N ALA A 27 -35.41 -13.39 12.59
CA ALA A 27 -36.23 -14.29 11.78
C ALA A 27 -35.78 -14.47 10.31
N THR A 28 -34.57 -14.99 10.12
CA THR A 28 -34.13 -15.50 8.82
C THR A 28 -34.87 -16.81 8.62
N GLU A 29 -35.61 -16.97 7.52
CA GLU A 29 -35.92 -18.30 6.99
C GLU A 29 -34.62 -19.10 7.06
N ALA A 30 -34.56 -20.12 7.92
CA ALA A 30 -33.33 -20.86 8.16
C ALA A 30 -32.91 -21.44 6.81
N LEU A 31 -31.86 -20.84 6.22
CA LEU A 31 -31.28 -21.28 4.95
C LEU A 31 -31.08 -22.78 5.04
N ARG A 32 -31.71 -23.52 4.13
CA ARG A 32 -31.57 -24.97 4.09
C ARG A 32 -30.17 -25.28 3.61
N PHE A 33 -29.67 -26.43 4.03
CA PHE A 33 -28.33 -26.87 3.63
C PHE A 33 -28.17 -26.92 2.10
N GLU A 34 -29.23 -27.30 1.37
CA GLU A 34 -29.21 -27.34 -0.09
C GLU A 34 -29.00 -25.96 -0.74
N ASP A 35 -29.37 -24.87 -0.06
CA ASP A 35 -29.29 -23.51 -0.58
C ASP A 35 -27.84 -23.01 -0.75
N TYR A 36 -26.87 -23.68 -0.09
CA TYR A 36 -25.45 -23.39 -0.24
C TYR A 36 -24.82 -24.00 -1.50
N PHE A 37 -25.54 -24.87 -2.23
CA PHE A 37 -25.03 -25.54 -3.43
C PHE A 37 -25.59 -24.94 -4.72
N ARG A 38 -24.72 -24.77 -5.73
CA ARG A 38 -25.05 -24.11 -7.01
C ARG A 38 -26.21 -24.74 -7.79
N GLU A 39 -26.51 -26.01 -7.55
CA GLU A 39 -27.56 -26.78 -8.27
C GLU A 39 -28.65 -27.33 -7.33
N GLY A 40 -28.66 -26.97 -6.04
CA GLY A 40 -29.56 -27.57 -5.03
C GLY A 40 -29.36 -29.07 -4.80
N ALA A 41 -28.47 -29.71 -5.57
CA ALA A 41 -27.99 -31.05 -5.33
C ALA A 41 -26.95 -31.00 -4.20
N ALA A 42 -27.39 -31.35 -2.99
CA ALA A 42 -26.48 -31.67 -1.91
C ALA A 42 -25.54 -32.80 -2.34
N PRO A 43 -24.29 -32.86 -1.85
CA PRO A 43 -23.37 -33.97 -2.08
C PRO A 43 -23.81 -35.17 -1.23
N THR A 44 -25.04 -35.66 -1.42
CA THR A 44 -25.61 -36.83 -0.72
C THR A 44 -24.81 -38.10 -1.00
N GLU A 45 -24.07 -38.14 -2.11
CA GLU A 45 -23.15 -39.24 -2.44
C GLU A 45 -21.75 -39.09 -1.83
N ALA A 46 -21.41 -37.95 -1.22
CA ALA A 46 -20.10 -37.76 -0.62
C ALA A 46 -20.03 -38.48 0.74
N LEU A 47 -19.10 -39.43 0.88
CA LEU A 47 -18.89 -40.16 2.14
C LEU A 47 -18.69 -39.23 3.35
N LEU A 48 -18.00 -38.10 3.15
CA LEU A 48 -17.78 -37.10 4.20
C LEU A 48 -19.09 -36.47 4.69
N TRP A 49 -20.07 -36.30 3.81
CA TRP A 49 -21.38 -35.75 4.18
C TRP A 49 -22.10 -36.66 5.17
N TRP A 50 -22.17 -37.95 4.85
CA TRP A 50 -22.76 -38.95 5.74
C TRP A 50 -22.05 -39.03 7.10
N GLN A 51 -20.72 -38.85 7.10
CA GLN A 51 -19.94 -38.79 8.35
C GLN A 51 -20.28 -37.54 9.17
N LEU A 52 -20.54 -36.39 8.55
CA LEU A 52 -20.94 -35.17 9.25
C LEU A 52 -22.36 -35.28 9.82
N GLU A 53 -23.32 -35.81 9.06
CA GLU A 53 -24.67 -36.11 9.56
C GLU A 53 -24.62 -37.06 10.75
N ARG A 54 -23.82 -38.14 10.66
CA ARG A 54 -23.64 -39.09 11.76
C ARG A 54 -23.04 -38.45 13.02
N ASN A 55 -22.35 -37.31 12.88
CA ASN A 55 -21.71 -36.56 13.97
C ASN A 55 -22.42 -35.23 14.26
N GLU A 56 -23.70 -35.08 13.89
CA GLU A 56 -24.47 -33.85 14.08
C GLU A 56 -24.45 -33.34 15.54
N ALA A 57 -24.60 -34.24 16.51
CA ALA A 57 -24.56 -33.87 17.93
C ALA A 57 -23.22 -33.23 18.35
N LEU A 58 -22.11 -33.68 17.76
CA LEU A 58 -20.79 -33.09 18.00
C LEU A 58 -20.70 -31.69 17.36
N LEU A 59 -21.22 -31.52 16.14
CA LEU A 59 -21.28 -30.22 15.46
C LEU A 59 -22.17 -29.22 16.22
N ALA A 60 -23.32 -29.66 16.75
CA ALA A 60 -24.20 -28.85 17.58
C ALA A 60 -23.50 -28.39 18.88
N ALA A 61 -22.75 -29.28 19.53
CA ALA A 61 -21.98 -28.94 20.72
C ALA A 61 -20.82 -27.97 20.43
N LEU A 62 -20.10 -28.16 19.33
CA LEU A 62 -19.09 -27.19 18.86
C LEU A 62 -19.72 -25.82 18.61
N ARG A 63 -20.88 -25.78 17.96
CA ARG A 63 -21.63 -24.54 17.74
C ARG A 63 -22.01 -23.88 19.07
N ALA A 64 -22.51 -24.65 20.04
CA ALA A 64 -22.88 -24.10 21.34
C ALA A 64 -21.68 -23.51 22.11
N LEU A 65 -20.51 -24.13 21.99
CA LEU A 65 -19.28 -23.65 22.62
C LEU A 65 -18.72 -22.39 21.93
N CYS A 66 -18.73 -22.38 20.58
CA CYS A 66 -18.09 -21.36 19.76
C CYS A 66 -19.00 -20.23 19.27
N HIS A 67 -20.27 -20.19 19.67
CA HIS A 67 -21.22 -19.16 19.26
C HIS A 67 -21.27 -17.96 20.21
N GLY A 68 -21.23 -16.76 19.62
CA GLY A 68 -21.37 -15.47 20.29
C GLY A 68 -20.08 -14.65 20.34
N PRO A 69 -20.03 -13.60 21.17
CA PRO A 69 -18.85 -12.72 21.27
C PRO A 69 -17.59 -13.47 21.69
N ALA A 70 -16.44 -13.09 21.14
CA ALA A 70 -15.17 -13.79 21.35
C ALA A 70 -14.78 -13.99 22.82
N ALA A 71 -15.06 -13.02 23.69
CA ALA A 71 -14.79 -13.13 25.13
C ALA A 71 -15.62 -14.24 25.80
N LEU A 72 -16.88 -14.37 25.41
CA LEU A 72 -17.81 -15.36 25.94
C LEU A 72 -17.50 -16.76 25.39
N VAL A 73 -17.07 -16.86 24.13
CA VAL A 73 -16.54 -18.11 23.57
C VAL A 73 -15.31 -18.57 24.36
N ARG A 74 -14.33 -17.68 24.58
CA ARG A 74 -13.14 -18.01 25.40
C ARG A 74 -13.51 -18.46 26.81
N LEU A 75 -14.46 -17.77 27.45
CA LEU A 75 -14.94 -18.15 28.78
C LEU A 75 -15.56 -19.55 28.79
N ARG A 76 -16.46 -19.85 27.85
CA ARG A 76 -17.11 -21.17 27.74
C ARG A 76 -16.09 -22.27 27.49
N THR A 77 -15.18 -22.06 26.55
CA THR A 77 -14.10 -23.03 26.25
C THR A 77 -13.21 -23.23 27.46
N TRP A 78 -12.80 -22.17 28.16
CA TRP A 78 -11.96 -22.29 29.35
C TRP A 78 -12.65 -23.08 30.47
N VAL A 79 -13.89 -22.72 30.84
CA VAL A 79 -14.66 -23.45 31.86
C VAL A 79 -14.86 -24.91 31.46
N PHE A 80 -15.16 -25.19 30.19
CA PHE A 80 -15.31 -26.56 29.69
C PHE A 80 -14.02 -27.37 29.84
N MET A 81 -12.87 -26.81 29.43
CA MET A 81 -11.59 -27.51 29.53
C MET A 81 -11.18 -27.75 30.99
N GLU A 82 -11.40 -26.78 31.87
CA GLU A 82 -11.17 -26.93 33.31
C GLU A 82 -12.08 -27.99 33.93
N LEU A 83 -13.36 -28.05 33.55
CA LEU A 83 -14.28 -29.10 33.98
C LEU A 83 -13.82 -30.50 33.54
N MET A 84 -13.28 -30.62 32.31
CA MET A 84 -12.75 -31.89 31.79
C MET A 84 -11.45 -32.31 32.47
N ALA A 85 -10.70 -31.37 33.05
CA ALA A 85 -9.47 -31.64 33.79
C ALA A 85 -9.73 -32.08 35.25
N LEU A 86 -10.96 -31.92 35.76
CA LEU A 86 -11.31 -32.37 37.11
C LEU A 86 -11.22 -33.90 37.22
N PRO A 87 -10.64 -34.43 38.30
CA PRO A 87 -10.51 -35.88 38.51
C PRO A 87 -11.85 -36.55 38.86
N GLU A 88 -12.84 -35.77 39.28
CA GLU A 88 -14.14 -36.26 39.74
C GLU A 88 -15.11 -36.45 38.56
N SER A 89 -15.68 -37.65 38.40
CA SER A 89 -16.69 -37.93 37.36
C SER A 89 -18.06 -37.27 37.63
N ARG A 90 -18.29 -36.88 38.88
CA ARG A 90 -19.55 -36.38 39.43
C ARG A 90 -19.23 -35.23 40.38
N VAL A 91 -19.53 -34.00 39.97
CA VAL A 91 -19.11 -32.78 40.66
C VAL A 91 -20.31 -32.04 41.25
N ALA A 92 -20.31 -31.84 42.57
CA ALA A 92 -21.35 -31.08 43.26
C ALA A 92 -21.26 -29.58 42.93
N ARG A 93 -22.39 -28.87 43.03
CA ARG A 93 -22.45 -27.43 42.74
C ARG A 93 -21.48 -26.61 43.61
N ASP A 94 -21.34 -26.96 44.88
CA ASP A 94 -20.43 -26.29 45.80
C ASP A 94 -18.95 -26.45 45.40
N THR A 95 -18.56 -27.65 44.94
CA THR A 95 -17.22 -27.92 44.42
C THR A 95 -16.92 -27.07 43.18
N LEU A 96 -17.90 -26.90 42.28
CA LEU A 96 -17.76 -26.02 41.11
C LEU A 96 -17.58 -24.56 41.50
N ASN A 97 -18.38 -24.06 42.44
CA ASN A 97 -18.25 -22.68 42.92
C ASN A 97 -16.88 -22.44 43.56
N ARG A 98 -16.33 -23.42 44.30
CA ARG A 98 -14.97 -23.35 44.86
C ARG A 98 -13.89 -23.39 43.77
N HIS A 99 -14.04 -24.24 42.77
CA HIS A 99 -13.07 -24.35 41.67
C HIS A 99 -13.04 -23.09 40.80
N PHE A 100 -14.20 -22.52 40.51
CA PHE A 100 -14.36 -21.33 39.65
C PHE A 100 -14.57 -20.04 40.46
N HIS A 101 -13.99 -19.93 41.66
CA HIS A 101 -14.20 -18.80 42.57
C HIS A 101 -13.77 -17.43 41.97
N SER A 102 -12.92 -17.43 40.94
CA SER A 102 -12.45 -16.24 40.24
C SER A 102 -13.50 -15.67 39.27
N LEU A 103 -14.50 -16.47 38.88
CA LEU A 103 -15.60 -16.06 38.04
C LEU A 103 -16.73 -15.46 38.87
N ARG A 104 -17.46 -14.52 38.26
CA ARG A 104 -18.75 -14.08 38.78
C ARG A 104 -19.76 -15.23 38.70
N GLU A 105 -20.60 -15.37 39.72
CA GLU A 105 -21.59 -16.46 39.79
C GLU A 105 -22.52 -16.50 38.57
N GLU A 106 -23.02 -15.34 38.14
CA GLU A 106 -23.86 -15.20 36.94
C GLU A 106 -23.17 -15.71 35.67
N ALA A 107 -21.85 -15.47 35.55
CA ALA A 107 -21.07 -15.89 34.39
C ALA A 107 -20.87 -17.42 34.38
N LEU A 108 -20.61 -18.01 35.54
CA LEU A 108 -20.50 -19.46 35.70
C LEU A 108 -21.85 -20.14 35.43
N GLU A 109 -22.95 -19.60 35.93
CA GLU A 109 -24.31 -20.11 35.66
C GLU A 109 -24.67 -20.07 34.19
N LEU A 110 -24.34 -18.96 33.52
CA LEU A 110 -24.58 -18.81 32.08
C LEU A 110 -23.85 -19.90 31.29
N VAL A 111 -22.59 -20.18 31.64
CA VAL A 111 -21.80 -21.22 30.98
C VAL A 111 -22.35 -22.61 31.29
N LEU A 112 -22.59 -22.94 32.56
CA LEU A 112 -23.11 -24.26 32.96
C LEU A 112 -24.49 -24.55 32.36
N LYS A 113 -25.36 -23.54 32.27
CA LYS A 113 -26.66 -23.65 31.59
C LYS A 113 -26.47 -23.99 30.11
N ARG A 114 -25.54 -23.32 29.43
CA ARG A 114 -25.24 -23.57 28.00
C ARG A 114 -24.62 -24.94 27.77
N LEU A 115 -23.69 -25.38 28.62
CA LEU A 115 -23.10 -26.72 28.54
C LEU A 115 -24.16 -27.80 28.76
N ARG A 116 -25.16 -27.55 29.63
CA ARG A 116 -26.29 -28.46 29.82
C ARG A 116 -27.24 -28.48 28.61
N GLU A 117 -27.57 -27.32 28.05
CA GLU A 117 -28.39 -27.22 26.82
C GLU A 117 -27.72 -27.90 25.62
N ALA A 118 -26.39 -27.92 25.57
CA ALA A 118 -25.59 -28.59 24.54
C ALA A 118 -25.32 -30.07 24.82
N GLU A 119 -25.95 -30.66 25.84
CA GLU A 119 -25.73 -32.06 26.27
C GLU A 119 -24.27 -32.40 26.63
N LEU A 120 -23.47 -31.41 27.00
CA LEU A 120 -22.09 -31.60 27.47
C LEU A 120 -22.03 -31.91 28.96
N LEU A 121 -23.01 -31.41 29.72
CA LEU A 121 -23.18 -31.71 31.14
C LEU A 121 -24.57 -32.25 31.39
N ALA A 122 -24.66 -33.36 32.12
CA ALA A 122 -25.90 -33.87 32.66
C ALA A 122 -26.05 -33.43 34.12
N TRP A 123 -27.25 -32.98 34.48
CA TRP A 123 -27.60 -32.62 35.85
C TRP A 123 -28.45 -33.74 36.47
N ASP A 124 -27.95 -34.32 37.56
CA ASP A 124 -28.70 -35.28 38.37
C ASP A 124 -29.43 -34.55 39.49
N GLY A 125 -30.74 -34.39 39.34
CA GLY A 125 -31.59 -33.69 40.32
C GLY A 125 -31.70 -34.43 41.67
N SER A 126 -31.49 -35.75 41.71
CA SER A 126 -31.60 -36.54 42.94
C SER A 126 -30.40 -36.30 43.86
N ASN A 127 -29.20 -36.24 43.26
CA ASN A 127 -27.95 -36.06 44.01
C ASN A 127 -27.42 -34.62 43.97
N GLN A 128 -28.04 -33.72 43.21
CA GLN A 128 -27.62 -32.33 43.02
C GLN A 128 -26.17 -32.22 42.48
N VAL A 129 -25.85 -33.08 41.53
CA VAL A 129 -24.49 -33.26 41.01
C VAL A 129 -24.48 -33.18 39.49
N TYR A 130 -23.45 -32.55 38.94
CA TYR A 130 -23.17 -32.53 37.50
C TYR A 130 -22.29 -33.71 37.12
N SER A 131 -22.57 -34.32 35.97
CA SER A 131 -21.70 -35.34 35.37
C SER A 131 -21.39 -35.00 33.92
N VAL A 132 -20.15 -35.25 33.51
CA VAL A 132 -19.67 -35.08 32.14
C VAL A 132 -20.28 -36.16 31.24
N THR A 133 -20.77 -35.78 30.07
CA THR A 133 -21.35 -36.73 29.10
C THR A 133 -20.29 -37.37 28.20
N PRO A 134 -20.58 -38.52 27.55
CA PRO A 134 -19.67 -39.09 26.54
C PRO A 134 -19.44 -38.15 25.35
N LEU A 135 -20.42 -37.29 25.04
CA LEU A 135 -20.28 -36.27 24.00
C LEU A 135 -19.20 -35.26 24.38
N ALA A 136 -19.18 -34.80 25.63
CA ALA A 136 -18.14 -33.91 26.14
C ALA A 136 -16.74 -34.53 26.06
N GLN A 137 -16.58 -35.83 26.33
CA GLN A 137 -15.30 -36.52 26.17
C GLN A 137 -14.83 -36.54 24.71
N ARG A 138 -15.75 -36.77 23.77
CA ARG A 138 -15.43 -36.71 22.32
C ARG A 138 -15.06 -35.29 21.89
N LEU A 139 -15.77 -34.29 22.40
CA LEU A 139 -15.48 -32.88 22.12
C LEU A 139 -14.11 -32.45 22.68
N MET A 140 -13.73 -32.94 23.85
CA MET A 140 -12.41 -32.72 24.44
C MET A 140 -11.28 -33.21 23.53
N GLY A 141 -11.45 -34.35 22.85
CA GLY A 141 -10.49 -34.84 21.85
C GLY A 141 -10.30 -33.86 20.68
N VAL A 142 -11.36 -33.16 20.26
CA VAL A 142 -11.29 -32.14 19.20
C VAL A 142 -10.62 -30.85 19.70
N LEU A 143 -10.81 -30.51 20.98
CA LEU A 143 -10.27 -29.28 21.58
C LEU A 143 -8.87 -29.45 22.19
N SER A 144 -8.37 -30.69 22.30
CA SER A 144 -7.02 -31.01 22.80
C SER A 144 -5.91 -30.14 22.21
N PRO A 145 -5.90 -29.83 20.89
CA PRO A 145 -4.86 -28.99 20.29
C PRO A 145 -4.82 -27.55 20.81
N LEU A 146 -5.90 -27.05 21.44
CA LEU A 146 -5.94 -25.69 22.00
C LEU A 146 -5.14 -25.58 23.30
N THR A 147 -4.94 -26.68 24.01
CA THR A 147 -4.16 -26.76 25.26
C THR A 147 -2.77 -27.33 25.06
N GLN A 148 -2.56 -28.03 23.94
CA GLN A 148 -1.24 -28.51 23.53
C GLN A 148 -0.49 -27.33 22.89
N GLY A 149 0.65 -26.94 23.46
CA GLY A 149 1.47 -25.87 22.87
C GLY A 149 1.87 -26.18 21.42
N ASN A 150 2.27 -25.15 20.66
CA ASN A 150 2.66 -25.24 19.24
C ASN A 150 3.75 -26.31 18.89
N SER A 151 4.33 -26.99 19.87
CA SER A 151 5.31 -28.06 19.71
C SER A 151 4.77 -29.37 19.11
N GLU A 152 3.45 -29.58 19.03
CA GLU A 152 2.90 -30.90 18.68
C GLU A 152 2.58 -31.13 17.20
N HIS A 153 2.54 -30.11 16.32
CA HIS A 153 2.42 -30.35 14.88
C HIS A 153 3.56 -31.25 14.33
N ASP A 154 4.71 -31.29 15.02
CA ASP A 154 5.84 -32.17 14.72
C ASP A 154 5.70 -33.56 15.36
N ALA A 155 5.07 -33.65 16.55
CA ALA A 155 4.72 -34.91 17.20
C ALA A 155 3.68 -35.68 16.38
N ASP A 156 2.77 -34.95 15.74
CA ASP A 156 1.78 -35.46 14.81
C ASP A 156 2.43 -36.16 13.61
N LEU A 157 3.46 -35.58 12.99
CA LEU A 157 4.17 -36.22 11.89
C LEU A 157 4.89 -37.49 12.34
N ALA A 158 5.55 -37.46 13.49
CA ALA A 158 6.21 -38.65 14.05
C ALA A 158 5.19 -39.78 14.37
N ALA A 159 4.04 -39.43 14.93
CA ALA A 159 2.96 -40.36 15.21
C ALA A 159 2.35 -40.93 13.92
N MET A 160 2.13 -40.10 12.89
CA MET A 160 1.65 -40.54 11.59
C MET A 160 2.62 -41.50 10.91
N LEU A 161 3.93 -41.20 10.95
CA LEU A 161 4.96 -42.09 10.43
C LEU A 161 5.02 -43.41 11.19
N ALA A 162 4.91 -43.38 12.52
CA ALA A 162 4.87 -44.59 13.35
C ALA A 162 3.62 -45.43 13.06
N ASN A 163 2.47 -44.79 12.86
CA ASN A 163 1.23 -45.46 12.49
C ASN A 163 1.31 -46.10 11.11
N VAL A 164 1.88 -45.41 10.11
CA VAL A 164 2.10 -45.96 8.77
C VAL A 164 3.07 -47.13 8.81
N ALA A 165 4.17 -47.02 9.56
CA ALA A 165 5.14 -48.11 9.72
C ALA A 165 4.53 -49.32 10.47
N GLY A 166 3.73 -49.09 11.52
CA GLY A 166 3.03 -50.15 12.25
C GLY A 166 1.92 -50.81 11.43
N ALA A 167 1.14 -50.03 10.67
CA ALA A 167 0.11 -50.56 9.78
C ALA A 167 0.73 -51.38 8.64
N HIS A 168 1.91 -50.99 8.14
CA HIS A 168 2.66 -51.74 7.15
C HIS A 168 3.12 -53.11 7.69
N THR A 169 3.73 -53.17 8.88
CA THR A 169 4.18 -54.46 9.44
C THR A 169 3.03 -55.43 9.72
N LEU A 170 1.84 -54.90 9.98
CA LEU A 170 0.61 -55.67 10.19
C LEU A 170 -0.15 -55.98 8.89
N GLY A 171 0.28 -55.47 7.73
CA GLY A 171 -0.43 -55.63 6.45
C GLY A 171 -1.79 -54.94 6.39
N THR A 172 -2.04 -53.93 7.25
CA THR A 172 -3.33 -53.22 7.40
C THR A 172 -3.26 -51.78 6.89
N LEU A 173 -2.37 -51.52 5.92
CA LEU A 173 -2.12 -50.18 5.42
C LEU A 173 -3.35 -49.60 4.68
N ASP A 174 -3.91 -48.53 5.22
CA ASP A 174 -5.03 -47.81 4.60
C ASP A 174 -4.52 -46.69 3.65
N PRO A 175 -4.99 -46.64 2.38
CA PRO A 175 -4.72 -45.54 1.46
C PRO A 175 -4.95 -44.13 2.04
N ALA A 176 -5.92 -43.96 2.94
CA ALA A 176 -6.21 -42.66 3.54
C ALA A 176 -5.05 -42.14 4.42
N GLN A 177 -4.32 -43.05 5.09
CA GLN A 177 -3.19 -42.69 5.95
C GLN A 177 -1.99 -42.18 5.14
N LEU A 178 -1.70 -42.81 3.99
CA LEU A 178 -0.66 -42.34 3.07
C LEU A 178 -0.98 -40.96 2.50
N HIS A 179 -2.24 -40.73 2.11
CA HIS A 179 -2.68 -39.43 1.60
C HIS A 179 -2.59 -38.34 2.68
N HIS A 180 -2.91 -38.67 3.93
CA HIS A 180 -2.76 -37.73 5.03
C HIS A 180 -1.29 -37.36 5.27
N LEU A 181 -0.40 -38.36 5.31
CA LEU A 181 1.04 -38.13 5.44
C LEU A 181 1.60 -37.27 4.29
N GLN A 182 1.19 -37.56 3.05
CA GLN A 182 1.55 -36.77 1.87
C GLN A 182 1.13 -35.30 2.03
N ALA A 183 -0.10 -35.04 2.48
CA ALA A 183 -0.60 -33.69 2.70
C ALA A 183 0.22 -32.94 3.76
N GLN A 184 0.67 -33.62 4.82
CA GLN A 184 1.52 -33.01 5.85
C GLN A 184 2.91 -32.67 5.31
N LEU A 185 3.53 -33.57 4.52
CA LEU A 185 4.83 -33.27 3.90
C LEU A 185 4.75 -32.10 2.91
N ALA A 186 3.65 -31.99 2.15
CA ALA A 186 3.42 -30.86 1.26
C ALA A 186 3.28 -29.54 2.05
N ARG A 187 2.50 -29.52 3.14
CA ARG A 187 2.37 -28.33 4.00
C ARG A 187 3.70 -27.89 4.61
N LEU A 188 4.52 -28.85 5.06
CA LEU A 188 5.86 -28.55 5.56
C LEU A 188 6.74 -27.95 4.48
N TYR A 189 6.70 -28.49 3.26
CA TYR A 189 7.42 -27.92 2.13
C TYR A 189 7.01 -26.45 1.88
N ASP A 190 5.71 -26.18 1.83
CA ASP A 190 5.17 -24.83 1.59
C ASP A 190 5.57 -23.87 2.73
N GLU A 191 5.48 -24.30 4.00
CA GLU A 191 5.90 -23.51 5.16
C GLU A 191 7.38 -23.08 5.06
N PHE A 192 8.26 -24.00 4.63
CA PHE A 192 9.68 -23.69 4.45
C PHE A 192 9.95 -22.83 3.21
N ALA A 193 9.21 -23.06 2.12
CA ALA A 193 9.29 -22.24 0.92
C ALA A 193 8.90 -20.78 1.24
N ASP A 194 7.83 -20.57 2.00
CA ASP A 194 7.40 -19.25 2.47
C ASP A 194 8.43 -18.59 3.39
N ALA A 195 9.05 -19.36 4.29
CA ALA A 195 10.11 -18.84 5.16
C ALA A 195 11.31 -18.33 4.35
N ILE A 196 11.73 -19.07 3.31
CA ILE A 196 12.81 -18.65 2.39
C ILE A 196 12.38 -17.43 1.57
N ALA A 197 11.17 -17.45 1.00
CA ALA A 197 10.63 -16.35 0.21
C ALA A 197 10.51 -15.05 1.02
N SER A 198 10.23 -15.14 2.32
CA SER A 198 10.16 -13.98 3.21
C SER A 198 11.49 -13.21 3.30
N GLY A 199 12.62 -13.88 3.04
CA GLY A 199 13.97 -13.31 3.20
C GLY A 199 14.31 -12.87 4.64
N SER A 200 13.45 -13.16 5.62
CA SER A 200 13.59 -12.64 6.98
C SER A 200 14.40 -13.59 7.86
N GLU A 201 15.41 -13.06 8.53
CA GLU A 201 16.24 -13.82 9.47
C GLU A 201 15.39 -14.47 10.57
N PHE A 202 14.40 -13.76 11.09
CA PHE A 202 13.53 -14.24 12.16
C PHE A 202 12.73 -15.48 11.74
N HIS A 203 12.10 -15.49 10.56
CA HIS A 203 11.32 -16.64 10.10
C HIS A 203 12.22 -17.83 9.79
N LEU A 204 13.37 -17.60 9.14
CA LEU A 204 14.35 -18.65 8.86
C LEU A 204 14.90 -19.29 10.16
N ARG A 205 15.24 -18.49 11.17
CA ARG A 205 15.73 -19.01 12.46
C ARG A 205 14.65 -19.73 13.26
N ARG A 206 13.42 -19.20 13.27
CA ARG A 206 12.26 -19.85 13.91
C ARG A 206 11.97 -21.22 13.29
N ALA A 207 12.07 -21.32 11.96
CA ALA A 207 11.82 -22.56 11.23
C ALA A 207 12.97 -23.59 11.35
N ARG A 208 14.20 -23.18 11.70
CA ARG A 208 15.39 -24.05 11.68
C ARG A 208 15.26 -25.32 12.53
N GLN A 209 14.85 -25.19 13.79
CA GLN A 209 14.76 -26.36 14.69
C GLN A 209 13.70 -27.36 14.20
N ARG A 210 12.58 -26.85 13.69
CA ARG A 210 11.49 -27.64 13.11
C ARG A 210 11.97 -28.34 11.83
N PHE A 211 12.67 -27.62 10.96
CA PHE A 211 13.27 -28.15 9.73
C PHE A 211 14.24 -29.32 9.99
N GLU A 212 15.21 -29.14 10.89
CA GLU A 212 16.19 -30.19 11.23
C GLU A 212 15.53 -31.43 11.83
N ARG A 213 14.44 -31.27 12.59
CA ARG A 213 13.68 -32.37 13.17
C ARG A 213 12.83 -33.10 12.12
N ALA A 214 12.13 -32.36 11.27
CA ALA A 214 11.34 -32.92 10.18
C ALA A 214 12.21 -33.76 9.23
N LEU A 215 13.40 -33.26 8.85
CA LEU A 215 14.34 -34.03 8.04
C LEU A 215 14.74 -35.35 8.69
N LYS A 216 15.09 -35.36 9.98
CA LYS A 216 15.46 -36.59 10.70
C LYS A 216 14.32 -37.61 10.75
N LEU A 217 13.08 -37.15 10.86
CA LEU A 217 11.91 -38.02 10.87
C LEU A 217 11.63 -38.61 9.49
N VAL A 218 11.74 -37.80 8.44
CA VAL A 218 11.59 -38.22 7.04
C VAL A 218 12.68 -39.20 6.62
N GLU A 219 13.94 -38.95 7.01
CA GLU A 219 15.05 -39.88 6.74
C GLU A 219 14.79 -41.26 7.34
N LYS A 220 14.32 -41.34 8.59
CA LYS A 220 13.97 -42.60 9.26
C LYS A 220 12.78 -43.32 8.61
N ALA A 221 11.85 -42.58 8.02
CA ALA A 221 10.69 -43.16 7.34
C ALA A 221 10.99 -43.66 5.92
N SER A 222 12.15 -43.31 5.35
CA SER A 222 12.53 -43.72 3.98
C SER A 222 12.55 -45.23 3.79
N ASP A 223 13.01 -45.97 4.80
CA ASP A 223 13.13 -47.43 4.72
C ASP A 223 11.75 -48.10 4.78
N ALA A 224 10.83 -47.56 5.61
CA ALA A 224 9.44 -48.00 5.64
C ALA A 224 8.73 -47.70 4.30
N LEU A 225 8.98 -46.53 3.70
CA LEU A 225 8.42 -46.19 2.38
C LEU A 225 8.86 -47.16 1.29
N LYS A 226 10.15 -47.54 1.25
CA LYS A 226 10.67 -48.51 0.29
C LYS A 226 9.98 -49.87 0.45
N ALA A 227 9.84 -50.34 1.68
CA ALA A 227 9.14 -51.60 1.97
C ALA A 227 7.66 -51.55 1.55
N ILE A 228 6.99 -50.39 1.71
CA ILE A 228 5.60 -50.19 1.24
C ILE A 228 5.51 -50.27 -0.29
N ILE A 229 6.46 -49.67 -1.02
CA ILE A 229 6.46 -49.71 -2.50
C ILE A 229 6.67 -51.15 -3.00
N GLU A 230 7.67 -51.85 -2.46
CA GLU A 230 7.96 -53.24 -2.83
C GLU A 230 6.78 -54.18 -2.54
N GLN A 231 6.10 -53.99 -1.41
CA GLN A 231 4.92 -54.79 -1.05
C GLN A 231 3.70 -54.45 -1.92
N ALA A 232 3.45 -53.17 -2.21
CA ALA A 232 2.36 -52.76 -3.08
C ALA A 232 2.52 -53.30 -4.52
N GLU A 233 3.76 -53.39 -5.01
CA GLU A 233 4.11 -54.04 -6.27
C GLU A 233 3.86 -55.55 -6.22
N ALA A 234 4.20 -56.21 -5.11
CA ALA A 234 3.96 -57.66 -4.93
C ALA A 234 2.47 -58.02 -4.81
N GLU A 235 1.66 -57.18 -4.18
CA GLU A 235 0.21 -57.38 -4.00
C GLU A 235 -0.63 -56.93 -5.21
N GLY A 236 -0.03 -56.26 -6.21
CA GLY A 236 -0.73 -55.75 -7.39
C GLY A 236 -1.68 -54.58 -7.10
N ASN A 237 -1.49 -53.88 -5.98
CA ASN A 237 -2.37 -52.79 -5.54
C ASN A 237 -1.99 -51.46 -6.21
N ALA A 238 -2.39 -51.27 -7.47
CA ALA A 238 -2.03 -50.10 -8.30
C ALA A 238 -2.44 -48.73 -7.73
N ARG A 239 -3.40 -48.66 -6.79
CA ARG A 239 -3.75 -47.43 -6.07
C ARG A 239 -2.74 -47.09 -4.98
N LEU A 240 -2.34 -48.09 -4.18
CA LEU A 240 -1.34 -47.92 -3.12
C LEU A 240 0.04 -47.63 -3.71
N GLU A 241 0.39 -48.29 -4.81
CA GLU A 241 1.66 -48.05 -5.52
C GLU A 241 1.78 -46.59 -6.00
N ARG A 242 0.72 -46.04 -6.60
CA ARG A 242 0.68 -44.63 -7.02
C ARG A 242 0.85 -43.68 -5.84
N LEU A 243 0.10 -43.90 -4.76
CA LEU A 243 0.19 -43.06 -3.55
C LEU A 243 1.58 -43.14 -2.91
N ALA A 244 2.19 -44.33 -2.85
CA ALA A 244 3.53 -44.51 -2.30
C ALA A 244 4.60 -43.81 -3.17
N ARG A 245 4.44 -43.83 -4.49
CA ARG A 245 5.35 -43.13 -5.41
C ARG A 245 5.19 -41.61 -5.35
N GLU A 246 3.96 -41.10 -5.24
CA GLU A 246 3.71 -39.68 -4.99
C GLU A 246 4.29 -39.21 -3.65
N LEU A 247 4.17 -40.03 -2.61
CA LEU A 247 4.77 -39.78 -1.30
C LEU A 247 6.31 -39.72 -1.39
N GLY A 248 6.93 -40.63 -2.15
CA GLY A 248 8.37 -40.61 -2.43
C GLY A 248 8.82 -39.36 -3.18
N LEU A 249 8.01 -38.86 -4.13
CA LEU A 249 8.28 -37.59 -4.80
C LEU A 249 8.19 -36.39 -3.84
N ALA A 250 7.19 -36.37 -2.95
CA ALA A 250 7.05 -35.33 -1.93
C ALA A 250 8.26 -35.31 -0.98
N GLN A 251 8.72 -36.49 -0.54
CA GLN A 251 9.93 -36.64 0.25
C GLN A 251 11.17 -36.11 -0.49
N ALA A 252 11.37 -36.49 -1.75
CA ALA A 252 12.51 -36.03 -2.55
C ALA A 252 12.54 -34.50 -2.70
N ARG A 253 11.37 -33.87 -2.88
CA ARG A 253 11.26 -32.40 -2.92
C ARG A 253 11.66 -31.75 -1.59
N LEU A 254 11.25 -32.33 -0.47
CA LEU A 254 11.61 -31.83 0.87
C LEU A 254 13.13 -31.97 1.12
N LEU A 255 13.74 -33.08 0.73
CA LEU A 255 15.20 -33.27 0.81
C LEU A 255 15.95 -32.27 -0.08
N ALA A 256 15.47 -32.00 -1.30
CA ALA A 256 16.06 -30.99 -2.17
C ALA A 256 15.97 -29.57 -1.57
N MET A 257 14.86 -29.26 -0.90
CA MET A 257 14.65 -27.99 -0.19
C MET A 257 15.69 -27.76 0.92
N ALA A 258 16.25 -28.82 1.51
CA ALA A 258 17.29 -28.70 2.53
C ALA A 258 18.52 -27.92 2.08
N SER A 259 18.93 -28.11 0.84
CA SER A 259 20.05 -27.36 0.27
C SER A 259 19.70 -25.87 0.15
N GLN A 260 18.49 -25.56 -0.31
CA GLN A 260 18.03 -24.18 -0.48
C GLN A 260 17.89 -23.45 0.86
N PHE A 261 17.31 -24.12 1.86
CA PHE A 261 17.17 -23.58 3.22
C PHE A 261 18.53 -23.31 3.89
N ASN A 262 19.47 -24.25 3.77
CA ASN A 262 20.84 -24.06 4.29
C ASN A 262 21.57 -22.91 3.58
N ARG A 263 21.39 -22.75 2.27
CA ARG A 263 21.94 -21.60 1.52
C ARG A 263 21.32 -20.29 1.98
N ALA A 264 20.01 -20.24 2.20
CA ALA A 264 19.32 -19.06 2.72
C ALA A 264 19.84 -18.68 4.12
N LEU A 265 20.03 -19.66 5.01
CA LEU A 265 20.66 -19.42 6.32
C LEU A 265 22.09 -18.89 6.20
N GLN A 266 22.92 -19.49 5.34
CA GLN A 266 24.28 -19.00 5.11
C GLN A 266 24.31 -17.59 4.52
N GLN A 267 23.33 -17.23 3.68
CA GLN A 267 23.21 -15.88 3.15
C GLN A 267 22.86 -14.87 4.25
N VAL A 268 21.93 -15.22 5.14
CA VAL A 268 21.61 -14.41 6.32
C VAL A 268 22.85 -14.27 7.21
N ASP A 269 23.59 -15.35 7.45
CA ASP A 269 24.82 -15.31 8.24
C ASP A 269 25.90 -14.42 7.60
N ARG A 270 25.99 -14.37 6.27
CA ARG A 270 26.89 -13.47 5.53
C ARG A 270 26.49 -12.00 5.59
N GLN A 271 25.21 -11.71 5.77
CA GLN A 271 24.69 -10.35 5.93
C GLN A 271 24.92 -9.78 7.33
N ARG A 272 25.51 -10.56 8.25
CA ARG A 272 25.86 -10.09 9.59
C ARG A 272 27.00 -9.09 9.54
N VAL A 273 26.84 -7.97 10.24
CA VAL A 273 27.91 -6.98 10.42
C VAL A 273 28.82 -7.50 11.53
N THR A 274 29.96 -8.07 11.16
CA THR A 274 30.92 -8.62 12.14
C THR A 274 31.70 -7.51 12.84
N LEU A 275 31.33 -7.21 14.09
CA LEU A 275 32.19 -6.50 15.03
C LEU A 275 32.87 -7.53 15.94
N GLY A 276 34.16 -7.80 15.75
CA GLY A 276 34.90 -8.78 16.56
C GLY A 276 34.39 -10.23 16.42
N SER A 277 34.38 -10.99 17.52
CA SER A 277 34.01 -12.42 17.54
C SER A 277 32.50 -12.70 17.55
N THR A 278 31.67 -11.68 17.77
CA THR A 278 30.20 -11.77 17.74
C THR A 278 29.63 -10.68 16.85
N GLY A 279 29.31 -11.00 15.60
CA GLY A 279 28.70 -10.02 14.68
C GLY A 279 27.25 -9.67 15.05
N ILE A 280 26.89 -8.39 14.85
CA ILE A 280 25.54 -7.84 15.00
C ILE A 280 24.63 -8.43 13.92
N THR A 281 23.51 -9.00 14.33
CA THR A 281 22.47 -9.53 13.43
C THR A 281 21.36 -8.51 13.18
N THR A 282 20.56 -8.71 12.14
CA THR A 282 19.38 -7.88 11.87
C THR A 282 18.35 -8.03 13.00
N THR A 283 18.32 -9.21 13.64
CA THR A 283 17.51 -9.48 14.84
C THR A 283 17.96 -8.65 16.04
N ASP A 284 19.27 -8.51 16.25
CA ASP A 284 19.83 -7.68 17.33
C ASP A 284 19.51 -6.20 17.08
N VAL A 285 19.65 -5.73 15.83
CA VAL A 285 19.25 -4.36 15.45
C VAL A 285 17.78 -4.13 15.70
N ARG A 286 16.90 -5.09 15.35
CA ARG A 286 15.46 -4.99 15.63
C ARG A 286 15.16 -4.93 17.13
N LEU A 287 15.76 -5.80 17.92
CA LEU A 287 15.58 -5.82 19.38
C LEU A 287 16.08 -4.51 20.01
N TRP A 288 17.20 -3.99 19.51
CA TRP A 288 17.70 -2.69 19.92
C TRP A 288 16.71 -1.59 19.54
N LEU A 289 16.24 -1.51 18.29
CA LEU A 289 15.25 -0.51 17.84
C LEU A 289 13.95 -0.55 18.66
N GLN A 290 13.50 -1.72 19.09
CA GLN A 290 12.31 -1.87 19.95
C GLN A 290 12.51 -1.29 21.36
N ASN A 291 13.76 -1.19 21.81
CA ASN A 291 14.12 -0.71 23.14
C ASN A 291 14.75 0.69 23.13
N VAL A 292 14.93 1.31 21.96
CA VAL A 292 15.45 2.68 21.84
C VAL A 292 14.35 3.67 22.18
N PRO A 293 14.52 4.50 23.23
CA PRO A 293 13.63 5.64 23.46
C PRO A 293 13.89 6.73 22.41
N PHE A 294 12.82 7.38 21.95
CA PHE A 294 12.89 8.46 20.95
C PHE A 294 13.56 8.04 19.63
N LEU A 295 12.95 7.06 18.93
CA LEU A 295 13.43 6.50 17.67
C LEU A 295 13.74 7.56 16.59
N GLU A 296 12.97 8.65 16.59
CA GLU A 296 13.11 9.81 15.71
C GLU A 296 14.51 10.43 15.75
N ASN A 297 15.22 10.31 16.88
CA ASN A 297 16.56 10.86 17.02
C ASN A 297 17.60 10.16 16.13
N LEU A 298 17.34 8.92 15.71
CA LEU A 298 18.22 8.20 14.77
C LEU A 298 18.21 8.79 13.35
N ALA A 299 17.16 9.54 12.99
CA ALA A 299 17.04 10.18 11.68
C ALA A 299 17.68 11.58 11.65
N LEU A 300 18.00 12.16 12.82
CA LEU A 300 18.61 13.49 12.91
C LEU A 300 19.98 13.49 12.23
N GLY A 301 20.15 14.36 11.23
CA GLY A 301 21.39 14.47 10.46
C GLY A 301 21.59 13.39 9.38
N ALA A 302 20.75 12.35 9.33
CA ALA A 302 20.78 11.33 8.27
C ALA A 302 19.98 11.74 7.02
N LEU A 303 18.99 12.62 7.19
CA LEU A 303 18.15 13.14 6.11
C LEU A 303 18.64 14.53 5.70
N SER A 304 19.22 14.65 4.51
CA SER A 304 19.38 15.93 3.83
C SER A 304 18.11 16.26 3.06
N ARG A 305 17.62 17.50 3.17
CA ARG A 305 16.56 17.97 2.26
C ARG A 305 17.20 18.21 0.90
N PRO A 306 16.78 17.53 -0.18
CA PRO A 306 17.27 17.87 -1.50
C PRO A 306 16.86 19.31 -1.80
N VAL A 307 17.84 20.15 -2.13
CA VAL A 307 17.57 21.47 -2.69
C VAL A 307 17.02 21.19 -4.09
N HIS A 308 15.70 21.24 -4.25
CA HIS A 308 15.10 21.19 -5.58
C HIS A 308 15.41 22.50 -6.29
N PRO A 309 16.17 22.50 -7.40
CA PRO A 309 16.28 23.69 -8.21
C PRO A 309 14.89 24.01 -8.75
N VAL A 310 14.39 25.20 -8.43
CA VAL A 310 13.14 25.71 -8.99
C VAL A 310 13.48 26.21 -10.39
N LEU A 311 13.38 25.29 -11.36
CA LEU A 311 13.51 25.60 -12.78
C LEU A 311 12.16 26.12 -13.25
N VAL A 312 12.11 27.43 -13.49
CA VAL A 312 10.89 28.09 -13.92
C VAL A 312 11.01 28.39 -15.40
N ALA A 313 10.17 27.74 -16.21
CA ALA A 313 9.99 28.13 -17.59
C ALA A 313 8.94 29.25 -17.66
N GLN A 314 9.27 30.33 -18.37
CA GLN A 314 8.39 31.51 -18.44
C GLN A 314 6.98 31.19 -18.98
N HIS A 315 6.87 30.23 -19.91
CA HIS A 315 5.57 29.81 -20.45
C HIS A 315 4.72 29.07 -19.41
N GLU A 316 5.31 28.18 -18.60
CA GLU A 316 4.57 27.46 -17.58
C GLU A 316 4.10 28.37 -16.44
N LEU A 317 4.87 29.41 -16.09
CA LEU A 317 4.39 30.45 -15.19
C LEU A 317 3.16 31.13 -15.75
N LEU A 318 3.20 31.52 -17.03
CA LEU A 318 2.14 32.24 -17.70
C LEU A 318 0.86 31.38 -17.74
N ASP A 319 0.97 30.13 -18.14
CA ASP A 319 -0.14 29.16 -18.15
C ASP A 319 -0.73 28.93 -16.75
N THR A 320 0.13 28.76 -15.73
CA THR A 320 -0.32 28.56 -14.35
C THR A 320 -1.02 29.82 -13.82
N THR A 321 -0.50 31.01 -14.15
CA THR A 321 -1.11 32.29 -13.78
C THR A 321 -2.44 32.52 -14.48
N GLU A 322 -2.56 32.17 -15.78
CA GLU A 322 -3.82 32.25 -16.51
C GLU A 322 -4.86 31.30 -15.91
N ALA A 323 -4.47 30.06 -15.58
CA ALA A 323 -5.35 29.10 -14.93
C ALA A 323 -5.86 29.58 -13.57
N GLU A 324 -5.00 30.18 -12.73
CA GLU A 324 -5.44 30.77 -11.46
C GLU A 324 -6.33 32.01 -11.67
N PHE A 325 -6.07 32.82 -12.71
CA PHE A 325 -6.93 33.96 -13.07
C PHE A 325 -8.29 33.52 -13.61
N GLU A 326 -8.35 32.42 -14.35
CA GLU A 326 -9.60 31.83 -14.83
C GLU A 326 -10.43 31.23 -13.70
N ARG A 327 -9.78 30.67 -12.69
CA ARG A 327 -10.44 30.10 -11.51
C ARG A 327 -11.19 31.16 -10.70
N ASP A 328 -10.63 32.36 -10.58
CA ASP A 328 -11.24 33.49 -9.88
C ASP A 328 -12.01 34.44 -10.82
N ARG A 329 -12.23 34.04 -12.08
CA ARG A 329 -12.96 34.86 -13.05
C ARG A 329 -14.39 35.11 -12.55
N PRO A 330 -14.80 36.37 -12.33
CA PRO A 330 -16.16 36.68 -11.93
C PRO A 330 -17.12 36.14 -12.99
N LYS A 331 -18.20 35.48 -12.54
CA LYS A 331 -19.23 34.95 -13.46
C LYS A 331 -19.64 36.07 -14.42
N PRO A 332 -19.62 35.85 -15.74
CA PRO A 332 -20.11 36.83 -16.68
C PRO A 332 -21.55 37.19 -16.28
N PRO A 333 -21.92 38.48 -16.27
CA PRO A 333 -23.28 38.89 -15.98
C PRO A 333 -24.23 38.14 -16.92
N GLU A 334 -25.42 37.78 -16.43
CA GLU A 334 -26.43 37.12 -17.26
C GLU A 334 -26.55 37.84 -18.60
N VAL A 335 -26.59 37.07 -19.68
CA VAL A 335 -26.66 37.60 -21.05
C VAL A 335 -27.88 38.51 -21.12
N MET A 336 -27.64 39.83 -21.01
CA MET A 336 -28.67 40.82 -21.25
C MET A 336 -29.17 40.57 -22.66
N ALA A 337 -30.50 40.55 -22.82
CA ALA A 337 -31.12 40.42 -24.12
C ALA A 337 -30.47 41.43 -25.07
N LEU A 338 -29.96 40.92 -26.20
CA LEU A 338 -29.34 41.74 -27.23
C LEU A 338 -30.28 42.91 -27.54
N PRO A 339 -29.78 44.16 -27.61
CA PRO A 339 -30.59 45.29 -28.02
C PRO A 339 -31.32 44.94 -29.33
N PRO A 340 -32.59 45.36 -29.50
CA PRO A 340 -33.30 45.11 -30.75
C PRO A 340 -32.47 45.67 -31.92
N GLY A 341 -32.30 44.86 -32.96
CA GLY A 341 -31.49 45.23 -34.12
C GLY A 341 -31.97 46.55 -34.72
N GLN A 342 -31.09 47.55 -34.72
CA GLN A 342 -31.31 48.80 -35.45
C GLN A 342 -30.83 48.65 -36.89
N ALA A 343 -31.59 49.17 -37.84
CA ALA A 343 -31.15 49.22 -39.22
C ALA A 343 -29.88 50.09 -39.30
N ALA A 344 -28.79 49.52 -39.81
CA ALA A 344 -27.54 50.23 -40.00
C ALA A 344 -27.79 51.45 -40.91
N PRO A 345 -27.38 52.67 -40.50
CA PRO A 345 -27.40 53.82 -41.38
C PRO A 345 -26.59 53.51 -42.66
N PRO A 346 -27.00 53.99 -43.84
CA PRO A 346 -26.23 53.77 -45.07
C PRO A 346 -24.85 54.44 -44.93
N GLY A 347 -23.84 53.62 -44.65
CA GLY A 347 -22.46 54.05 -44.48
C GLY A 347 -21.83 54.40 -45.82
N GLN A 348 -21.31 55.63 -45.94
CA GLN A 348 -20.37 55.98 -46.99
C GLN A 348 -19.00 55.39 -46.65
N LEU A 349 -18.34 54.79 -47.64
CA LEU A 349 -16.96 54.30 -47.54
C LEU A 349 -16.01 55.49 -47.32
N ALA A 350 -15.85 55.91 -46.07
CA ALA A 350 -14.74 56.74 -45.68
C ALA A 350 -13.47 55.88 -45.75
N VAL A 351 -12.62 56.15 -46.74
CA VAL A 351 -11.28 55.57 -46.83
C VAL A 351 -10.56 55.89 -45.52
N LEU A 352 -10.26 54.87 -44.72
CA LEU A 352 -9.45 54.99 -43.52
C LEU A 352 -8.07 55.54 -43.92
N SER A 353 -7.83 56.83 -43.68
CA SER A 353 -6.48 57.38 -43.66
C SER A 353 -5.75 56.85 -42.44
N LEU A 354 -4.50 56.38 -42.59
CA LEU A 354 -3.68 55.98 -41.45
C LEU A 354 -3.62 57.11 -40.40
N PRO A 355 -3.66 56.80 -39.10
CA PRO A 355 -3.50 57.80 -38.05
C PRO A 355 -2.17 58.59 -38.24
N PRO A 356 -2.17 59.93 -38.12
CA PRO A 356 -0.97 60.76 -38.31
C PRO A 356 0.08 60.56 -37.20
N ASP A 357 -0.25 59.80 -36.16
CA ASP A 357 0.57 59.61 -34.95
C ASP A 357 1.96 59.02 -35.21
N MET A 358 2.10 58.18 -36.25
CA MET A 358 3.38 57.60 -36.62
C MET A 358 4.33 58.67 -37.20
N ASP A 359 3.84 59.52 -38.11
CA ASP A 359 4.62 60.59 -38.72
C ASP A 359 5.00 61.66 -37.69
N GLU A 360 4.07 61.98 -36.77
CA GLU A 360 4.33 62.88 -35.64
C GLU A 360 5.45 62.36 -34.73
N LEU A 361 5.42 61.06 -34.41
CA LEU A 361 6.44 60.41 -33.58
C LEU A 361 7.80 60.39 -34.29
N GLN A 362 7.84 60.08 -35.59
CA GLN A 362 9.08 60.13 -36.37
C GLN A 362 9.69 61.54 -36.37
N ALA A 363 8.87 62.57 -36.59
CA ALA A 363 9.33 63.95 -36.58
C ALA A 363 9.88 64.35 -35.20
N LEU A 364 9.25 63.89 -34.12
CA LEU A 364 9.72 64.13 -32.75
C LEU A 364 11.07 63.46 -32.47
N LEU A 365 11.24 62.20 -32.85
CA LEU A 365 12.50 61.45 -32.70
C LEU A 365 13.62 62.07 -33.54
N GLY A 366 13.31 62.54 -34.76
CA GLY A 366 14.23 63.28 -35.62
C GLY A 366 14.71 64.57 -34.96
N ARG A 367 13.80 65.38 -34.42
CA ARG A 367 14.16 66.60 -33.66
C ARG A 367 15.07 66.30 -32.48
N TRP A 368 14.82 65.24 -31.73
CA TRP A 368 15.69 64.85 -30.62
C TRP A 368 17.07 64.41 -31.08
N HIS A 369 17.15 63.72 -32.21
CA HIS A 369 18.41 63.30 -32.79
C HIS A 369 19.24 64.51 -33.24
N GLU A 370 18.63 65.45 -33.98
CA GLU A 370 19.25 66.70 -34.45
C GLU A 370 19.69 67.60 -33.28
N ALA A 371 18.89 67.68 -32.22
CA ALA A 371 19.21 68.44 -31.00
C ALA A 371 20.34 67.83 -30.15
N GLY A 372 20.92 66.69 -30.57
CA GLY A 372 22.09 66.13 -29.90
C GLY A 372 21.79 65.30 -28.65
N HIS A 373 20.53 64.96 -28.36
CA HIS A 373 20.19 64.19 -27.18
C HIS A 373 20.71 62.74 -27.27
N ALA A 374 21.33 62.25 -26.20
CA ALA A 374 21.79 60.86 -26.09
C ALA A 374 20.75 59.95 -25.41
N GLU A 375 19.95 60.54 -24.51
CA GLU A 375 18.91 59.86 -23.75
C GLU A 375 17.75 60.84 -23.51
N GLN A 376 16.52 60.33 -23.57
CA GLN A 376 15.29 61.06 -23.32
C GLN A 376 14.30 60.22 -22.51
N ASN A 377 13.49 60.87 -21.68
CA ASN A 377 12.38 60.20 -21.02
C ASN A 377 11.38 59.70 -22.09
N LEU A 378 10.79 58.54 -21.89
CA LEU A 378 9.81 57.96 -22.80
C LEU A 378 8.47 58.70 -22.81
N ALA A 379 8.07 59.32 -21.70
CA ALA A 379 6.76 59.94 -21.51
C ALA A 379 6.36 60.91 -22.65
N PRO A 380 7.21 61.85 -23.11
CA PRO A 380 6.85 62.78 -24.17
C PRO A 380 6.65 62.13 -25.55
N ALA A 381 7.18 60.92 -25.77
CA ALA A 381 7.01 60.19 -27.02
C ALA A 381 5.69 59.39 -27.07
N VAL A 382 5.15 59.04 -25.91
CA VAL A 382 3.95 58.20 -25.79
C VAL A 382 2.71 59.03 -25.48
N LEU A 383 2.81 59.99 -24.58
CA LEU A 383 1.66 60.67 -23.97
C LEU A 383 1.07 61.79 -24.84
N GLY A 384 -0.12 62.27 -24.46
CA GLY A 384 -0.83 63.35 -25.12
C GLY A 384 -1.89 62.91 -26.14
N GLY A 385 -2.95 63.73 -26.24
CA GLY A 385 -4.06 63.53 -27.17
C GLY A 385 -5.21 62.74 -26.54
N SER A 386 -5.22 61.42 -26.69
CA SER A 386 -6.22 60.53 -26.07
C SER A 386 -5.58 59.19 -25.72
N TYR A 387 -6.21 58.40 -24.83
CA TYR A 387 -5.70 57.08 -24.45
C TYR A 387 -5.41 56.18 -25.65
N ALA A 388 -6.29 56.15 -26.65
CA ALA A 388 -6.11 55.32 -27.85
C ALA A 388 -4.87 55.72 -28.67
N ARG A 389 -4.58 57.03 -28.76
CA ARG A 389 -3.38 57.54 -29.46
C ARG A 389 -2.11 57.24 -28.67
N ALA A 390 -2.16 57.38 -27.34
CA ALA A 390 -1.03 57.05 -26.48
C ALA A 390 -0.70 55.55 -26.53
N ALA A 391 -1.72 54.70 -26.44
CA ALA A 391 -1.58 53.25 -26.61
C ALA A 391 -1.02 52.89 -27.99
N TYR A 392 -1.50 53.54 -29.05
CA TYR A 392 -0.97 53.33 -30.40
C TYR A 392 0.50 53.72 -30.52
N ARG A 393 0.92 54.88 -30.01
CA ARG A 393 2.34 55.28 -29.98
C ARG A 393 3.20 54.31 -29.17
N ALA A 394 2.70 53.81 -28.03
CA ALA A 394 3.38 52.78 -27.24
C ALA A 394 3.55 51.47 -28.03
N GLN A 395 2.57 51.08 -28.85
CA GLN A 395 2.66 49.91 -29.74
C GLN A 395 3.67 50.08 -30.86
N LEU A 396 4.02 51.32 -31.26
CA LEU A 396 5.03 51.59 -32.28
C LEU A 396 6.47 51.51 -31.74
N LEU A 397 6.66 51.65 -30.42
CA LEU A 397 7.98 51.65 -29.79
C LEU A 397 8.86 50.40 -30.07
N PRO A 398 8.33 49.17 -30.14
CA PRO A 398 9.12 47.99 -30.49
C PRO A 398 9.71 48.02 -31.91
N LEU A 399 9.12 48.83 -32.81
CA LEU A 399 9.64 48.96 -34.18
C LEU A 399 10.95 49.76 -34.22
N LEU A 400 11.23 50.58 -33.19
CA LEU A 400 12.42 51.42 -33.14
C LEU A 400 13.70 50.57 -33.10
N GLY A 401 14.50 50.68 -34.16
CA GLY A 401 15.75 49.94 -34.30
C GLY A 401 15.58 48.44 -34.59
N ASP A 402 14.41 47.99 -35.02
CA ASP A 402 14.18 46.59 -35.41
C ASP A 402 14.92 46.23 -36.71
N ALA A 403 15.83 45.27 -36.63
CA ALA A 403 16.68 44.85 -37.75
C ALA A 403 15.88 44.15 -38.88
N GLN A 404 14.75 43.50 -38.56
CA GLN A 404 13.95 42.80 -39.57
C GLN A 404 13.10 43.79 -40.40
N ALA A 405 12.55 44.82 -39.75
CA ALA A 405 11.70 45.83 -40.38
C ALA A 405 12.48 46.90 -41.17
N GLN A 406 13.81 47.02 -40.99
CA GLN A 406 14.65 48.00 -41.69
C GLN A 406 14.64 47.88 -43.22
N HIS A 407 14.37 46.68 -43.76
CA HIS A 407 14.33 46.45 -45.21
C HIS A 407 12.99 46.82 -45.86
N LEU A 408 11.97 47.15 -45.06
CA LEU A 408 10.64 47.53 -45.57
C LEU A 408 10.66 48.95 -46.15
N SER A 409 9.85 49.16 -47.20
CA SER A 409 9.56 50.47 -47.77
C SER A 409 8.36 51.11 -47.08
N GLY A 410 8.36 52.45 -47.03
CA GLY A 410 7.30 53.23 -46.38
C GLY A 410 7.54 53.46 -44.88
N ALA A 411 6.55 54.07 -44.23
CA ALA A 411 6.71 54.68 -42.90
C ALA A 411 7.08 53.68 -41.79
N THR A 412 6.68 52.41 -41.88
CA THR A 412 7.13 51.36 -40.93
C THR A 412 8.63 51.10 -41.03
N GLY A 413 9.17 51.06 -42.25
CA GLY A 413 10.60 50.94 -42.46
C GLY A 413 11.37 52.18 -42.02
N ASP A 414 10.80 53.38 -42.21
CA ASP A 414 11.39 54.63 -41.75
C ASP A 414 11.44 54.70 -40.22
N MET A 415 10.42 54.18 -39.52
CA MET A 415 10.43 54.04 -38.07
C MET A 415 11.54 53.08 -37.60
N ALA A 416 11.73 51.95 -38.30
CA ALA A 416 12.77 50.98 -37.96
C ALA A 416 14.20 51.48 -38.16
N ARG A 417 14.38 52.48 -39.03
CA ARG A 417 15.66 53.16 -39.30
C ARG A 417 15.97 54.30 -38.32
N GLN A 418 15.07 54.64 -37.41
CA GLN A 418 15.34 55.68 -36.39
C GLN A 418 16.48 55.24 -35.46
N PRO A 419 17.43 56.14 -35.11
CA PRO A 419 18.61 55.83 -34.30
C PRO A 419 18.30 55.84 -32.80
N TRP A 420 17.15 55.27 -32.41
CA TRP A 420 16.60 55.27 -31.05
C TRP A 420 16.19 53.85 -30.65
N ARG A 421 16.40 53.51 -29.38
CA ARG A 421 15.86 52.28 -28.76
C ARG A 421 15.28 52.57 -27.40
N VAL A 422 14.30 51.77 -27.01
CA VAL A 422 13.58 51.91 -25.75
C VAL A 422 14.17 50.96 -24.72
N ARG A 423 14.42 51.47 -23.52
CA ARG A 423 14.76 50.68 -22.34
C ARG A 423 13.66 50.85 -21.32
N TRP A 424 12.93 49.78 -21.05
CA TRP A 424 11.88 49.73 -20.04
C TRP A 424 12.48 49.42 -18.66
N SER A 425 11.90 50.04 -17.63
CA SER A 425 12.07 49.65 -16.23
C SER A 425 10.87 48.81 -15.79
N ALA A 426 11.06 47.98 -14.77
CA ALA A 426 9.98 47.24 -14.10
C ALA A 426 9.16 48.13 -13.14
N GLU A 427 9.62 49.36 -12.88
CA GLU A 427 8.95 50.32 -12.01
C GLU A 427 7.90 51.15 -12.78
N GLN A 428 6.75 51.42 -12.15
CA GLN A 428 5.69 52.28 -12.68
C GLN A 428 5.47 53.47 -11.74
N ALA A 429 5.12 54.62 -12.32
CA ALA A 429 4.82 55.83 -11.55
C ALA A 429 3.61 56.57 -12.13
N PRO A 430 2.96 57.42 -11.31
CA PRO A 430 1.92 58.30 -11.80
C PRO A 430 2.50 59.31 -12.81
N VAL A 431 1.73 59.64 -13.85
CA VAL A 431 2.12 60.64 -14.86
C VAL A 431 1.09 61.75 -14.95
N ASP A 432 1.57 62.95 -15.26
CA ASP A 432 0.74 64.15 -15.45
C ASP A 432 0.21 64.21 -16.89
N ASP A 433 -0.79 63.37 -17.19
CA ASP A 433 -1.54 63.34 -18.47
C ASP A 433 -3.04 63.17 -18.19
N GLU A 434 -3.88 63.85 -18.97
CA GLU A 434 -5.35 63.85 -18.79
C GLU A 434 -5.97 62.45 -18.99
N TYR A 435 -5.35 61.59 -19.81
CA TYR A 435 -5.90 60.29 -20.21
C TYR A 435 -5.11 59.10 -19.67
N VAL A 436 -3.91 59.30 -19.11
CA VAL A 436 -3.04 58.24 -18.59
C VAL A 436 -2.57 58.57 -17.17
N GLN A 437 -3.10 57.85 -16.19
CA GLN A 437 -2.76 58.08 -14.78
C GLN A 437 -1.41 57.46 -14.36
N TRP A 438 -1.03 56.31 -14.92
CA TRP A 438 0.19 55.57 -14.58
C TRP A 438 0.86 55.01 -15.84
N MET A 439 2.19 55.02 -15.87
CA MET A 439 2.99 54.44 -16.95
C MET A 439 4.27 53.82 -16.39
N SER A 440 4.75 52.73 -17.02
CA SER A 440 6.08 52.19 -16.75
C SER A 440 7.16 53.21 -17.07
N HIS A 441 8.16 53.32 -16.20
CA HIS A 441 9.34 54.12 -16.49
C HIS A 441 10.08 53.54 -17.69
N GLY A 442 10.51 54.43 -18.58
CA GLY A 442 11.30 54.05 -19.73
C GLY A 442 12.13 55.22 -20.22
N VAL A 443 13.26 54.89 -20.85
CA VAL A 443 14.13 55.86 -21.51
C VAL A 443 14.37 55.46 -22.95
N LEU A 444 14.29 56.46 -23.83
CA LEU A 444 14.73 56.36 -25.22
C LEU A 444 16.19 56.75 -25.27
N TYR A 445 17.06 55.86 -25.72
CA TYR A 445 18.49 56.12 -25.87
C TYR A 445 18.91 56.01 -27.33
N SER A 446 19.87 56.84 -27.73
CA SER A 446 20.37 56.82 -29.10
C SER A 446 21.41 55.72 -29.30
N THR A 447 21.22 54.90 -30.32
CA THR A 447 22.11 53.76 -30.62
C THR A 447 23.46 54.18 -31.21
N GLU A 448 23.54 55.35 -31.82
CA GLU A 448 24.76 55.85 -32.47
C GLU A 448 25.72 56.57 -31.50
N ARG A 449 25.21 57.02 -30.35
CA ARG A 449 25.98 57.83 -29.38
C ARG A 449 26.37 57.09 -28.10
N GLN A 450 25.96 55.83 -27.92
CA GLN A 450 26.44 55.00 -26.81
C GLN A 450 27.77 54.32 -27.15
N ALA A 451 28.87 54.85 -26.61
CA ALA A 451 30.13 54.15 -26.45
C ALA A 451 30.35 53.78 -24.96
N ALA A 452 30.46 52.47 -24.70
CA ALA A 452 31.02 51.74 -23.53
C ALA A 452 30.04 50.86 -22.70
N PRO A 453 30.23 49.53 -22.67
CA PRO A 453 29.77 48.60 -21.60
C PRO A 453 30.96 48.30 -20.63
N THR A 454 30.89 47.83 -19.38
CA THR A 454 30.04 46.89 -18.62
C THR A 454 30.39 47.04 -17.11
N PRO A 455 29.53 46.75 -16.11
CA PRO A 455 29.95 46.67 -14.70
C PRO A 455 30.75 45.37 -14.41
N PRO A 456 31.67 45.34 -13.43
CA PRO A 456 32.48 44.16 -13.14
C PRO A 456 31.69 43.09 -12.35
N GLU A 457 31.88 41.83 -12.74
CA GLU A 457 31.53 40.65 -11.95
C GLU A 457 32.23 40.68 -10.58
N THR A 458 31.47 40.42 -9.53
CA THR A 458 31.98 40.22 -8.17
C THR A 458 32.42 38.75 -8.02
N PRO A 459 33.65 38.43 -7.59
CA PRO A 459 34.03 37.04 -7.37
C PRO A 459 33.47 36.51 -6.03
N SER A 460 32.95 35.29 -6.10
CA SER A 460 32.46 34.45 -4.99
C SER A 460 33.58 34.10 -3.99
N PRO A 461 33.33 34.02 -2.66
CA PRO A 461 34.37 33.73 -1.68
C PRO A 461 34.73 32.24 -1.63
N ALA A 462 36.04 31.96 -1.64
CA ALA A 462 36.64 30.65 -1.48
C ALA A 462 36.53 30.11 -0.03
N ALA A 463 36.43 28.78 0.08
CA ALA A 463 36.39 28.00 1.31
C ALA A 463 37.68 28.15 2.16
N PRO A 464 37.61 28.04 3.50
CA PRO A 464 38.77 28.21 4.36
C PRO A 464 39.64 26.95 4.43
N GLU A 465 40.94 27.17 4.27
CA GLU A 465 42.04 26.21 4.36
C GLU A 465 42.41 25.96 5.82
N ALA A 466 42.68 24.70 6.17
CA ALA A 466 42.97 24.21 7.51
C ALA A 466 44.35 24.69 8.00
N ALA A 467 44.36 25.46 9.09
CA ALA A 467 45.58 25.87 9.78
C ALA A 467 46.06 24.77 10.74
N ALA A 468 47.24 24.22 10.44
CA ALA A 468 48.04 23.42 11.36
C ALA A 468 48.72 24.32 12.39
N ALA A 469 48.55 24.02 13.68
CA ALA A 469 49.34 24.59 14.76
C ALA A 469 49.82 23.49 15.71
N SER A 470 51.14 23.29 15.68
CA SER A 470 51.94 22.50 16.61
C SER A 470 52.12 23.25 17.93
N ALA A 471 51.98 22.56 19.07
CA ALA A 471 52.83 22.77 20.25
C ALA A 471 52.61 21.70 21.35
N ALA A 472 53.68 20.93 21.58
CA ALA A 472 54.29 20.56 22.87
C ALA A 472 53.49 19.81 23.97
N ALA A 473 54.05 18.64 24.33
CA ALA A 473 53.82 17.86 25.54
C ALA A 473 54.21 18.61 26.83
N PRO A 474 53.80 18.10 28.01
CA PRO A 474 54.79 17.34 28.77
C PRO A 474 54.26 16.05 29.41
N SER A 475 55.21 15.13 29.61
CA SER A 475 55.13 13.87 30.34
C SER A 475 54.97 14.08 31.85
N SER A 476 54.17 13.25 32.53
CA SER A 476 54.63 12.28 33.55
C SER A 476 53.53 11.86 34.55
N GLU A 477 53.55 10.55 34.87
CA GLU A 477 53.10 9.88 36.10
C GLU A 477 51.62 9.45 36.27
N THR A 478 51.46 8.12 36.19
CA THR A 478 50.48 7.18 36.76
C THR A 478 50.21 7.36 38.27
N PRO A 479 49.20 6.69 38.88
CA PRO A 479 48.40 5.55 38.39
C PRO A 479 46.94 5.83 38.07
#